data_AF-A0AAD3D648-F1
#
_entry.id   AF-A0AAD3D648-F1
#
_cell.length_a   1.000
_cell.length_b   1.000
_cell.length_c   1.000
_cell.angle_alpha   90.00
_cell.angle_beta   90.00
_cell.angle_gamma   90.00
#
_symmetry.space_group_name_H-M   'P 1'
#
loop_
_entity.id
_entity.type
_entity.pdbx_description
1 polymer ?
#
loop_
_entity_poly.entity_id
_entity_poly.type
_entity_poly.pdbx_seq_one_letter_code
_entity_poly.pdbx_strand_id
1 'polypeptide(L)'
;MKIAPASIFLALLPTYGTAFTVGVNSRVDVSMRMAEDETAPTTSKKEIPKRTAVAPTMEADEIKLTPVETMEEKPVTASEEKVESVSIVDENKTYLERLEGCKVTSVKSNEEVELSSFLKSGSDKTMLVLGTYASDFNAIEYVQRLRYYLPQLTEKGVTKIGLIVNAEADAAKKLVEMLDLPTDATSDDAVVELFVDPNGIAGKKFGVGTGWRPDDDEMSPYVKLFGMLWGLGAWATLPAVIGGYIGNPFYGQPWIEDALAVGQKKGRWPDTALELDDSGNVVVNKFKELPYVGSWERRPLELATLRLQNMMDISIKNWNELGPTEEALKNGVLTQLGATLVIDSKTSEEAFSWRDPGICAVANFEDVLKAL
;
A
#
# COMPACT_ATOMS: atom_id res chain seq x y z
N MET A 1 37.62 -5.66 21.91
CA MET A 1 36.37 -5.98 22.63
C MET A 1 35.42 -6.59 21.60
N LYS A 2 35.22 -7.91 21.66
CA LYS A 2 34.44 -8.68 20.66
C LYS A 2 32.97 -8.67 21.08
N ILE A 3 32.07 -8.23 20.21
CA ILE A 3 30.62 -8.31 20.40
C ILE A 3 30.13 -9.52 19.62
N ALA A 4 29.47 -10.45 20.31
CA ALA A 4 28.88 -11.64 19.73
C ALA A 4 27.55 -11.30 19.01
N PRO A 5 27.17 -12.02 17.94
CA PRO A 5 25.87 -11.83 17.31
C PRO A 5 24.78 -12.55 18.10
N ALA A 6 23.67 -11.84 18.35
CA ALA A 6 22.45 -12.42 18.90
C ALA A 6 21.69 -13.15 17.78
N SER A 7 21.61 -14.48 17.89
CA SER A 7 20.70 -15.30 17.12
C SER A 7 19.28 -15.13 17.66
N ILE A 8 18.40 -14.50 16.89
CA ILE A 8 16.95 -14.50 17.17
C ILE A 8 16.33 -15.64 16.35
N PHE A 9 15.90 -16.68 17.05
CA PHE A 9 15.11 -17.78 16.50
C PHE A 9 13.65 -17.34 16.40
N LEU A 10 13.11 -17.29 15.19
CA LEU A 10 11.68 -17.16 14.92
C LEU A 10 11.09 -18.58 14.87
N ALA A 11 10.28 -18.95 15.86
CA ALA A 11 9.53 -20.20 15.85
C ALA A 11 8.10 -19.95 16.33
N LEU A 12 7.16 -19.88 15.38
CA LEU A 12 5.73 -20.06 15.61
C LEU A 12 5.19 -20.98 14.51
N LEU A 13 5.10 -22.26 14.83
CA LEU A 13 4.20 -23.21 14.17
C LEU A 13 3.54 -24.06 15.28
N PRO A 14 2.25 -24.37 15.18
CA PRO A 14 1.56 -25.22 16.14
C PRO A 14 1.91 -26.68 15.86
N THR A 15 2.57 -27.35 16.79
CA THR A 15 2.75 -28.81 16.74
C THR A 15 1.53 -29.49 17.36
N TYR A 16 0.82 -30.26 16.53
CA TYR A 16 -0.13 -31.27 16.97
C TYR A 16 0.59 -32.30 17.85
N GLY A 17 -0.04 -32.65 18.97
CA GLY A 17 0.55 -33.48 20.01
C GLY A 17 0.70 -34.95 19.61
N THR A 18 1.81 -35.53 20.08
CA THR A 18 1.87 -36.94 20.46
C THR A 18 2.73 -37.04 21.72
N ALA A 19 2.16 -37.64 22.76
CA ALA A 19 2.75 -37.76 24.09
C ALA A 19 4.02 -38.63 24.09
N PHE A 20 5.06 -38.18 24.78
CA PHE A 20 6.11 -39.02 25.34
C PHE A 20 6.41 -38.55 26.76
N THR A 21 6.07 -39.39 27.74
CA THR A 21 6.47 -39.29 29.15
C THR A 21 7.96 -39.58 29.29
N VAL A 22 8.71 -38.64 29.87
CA VAL A 22 9.95 -38.94 30.61
C VAL A 22 9.94 -38.09 31.87
N GLY A 23 9.84 -38.75 33.02
CA GLY A 23 9.90 -38.11 34.32
C GLY A 23 11.31 -37.71 34.69
N VAL A 24 11.47 -36.50 35.24
CA VAL A 24 12.58 -36.19 36.14
C VAL A 24 12.02 -35.36 37.29
N ASN A 25 12.38 -35.83 38.48
CA ASN A 25 11.95 -35.42 39.79
C ASN A 25 12.90 -34.34 40.31
N SER A 26 12.42 -33.15 40.64
CA SER A 26 13.10 -32.27 41.58
C SER A 26 12.12 -31.27 42.21
N ARG A 27 11.84 -31.54 43.49
CA ARG A 27 11.19 -30.64 44.45
C ARG A 27 11.99 -29.33 44.55
N VAL A 28 11.27 -28.21 44.50
CA VAL A 28 11.66 -26.98 45.20
C VAL A 28 10.40 -26.44 45.87
N ASP A 29 10.38 -26.56 47.20
CA ASP A 29 9.41 -25.91 48.09
C ASP A 29 9.71 -24.41 48.14
N VAL A 30 8.73 -23.58 47.79
CA VAL A 30 8.71 -22.17 48.18
C VAL A 30 7.37 -21.89 48.83
N SER A 31 7.39 -21.92 50.16
CA SER A 31 6.32 -21.42 51.01
C SER A 31 6.35 -19.88 50.98
N MET A 32 5.32 -19.25 50.44
CA MET A 32 5.05 -17.83 50.68
C MET A 32 3.73 -17.69 51.44
N ARG A 33 3.84 -17.02 52.58
CA ARG A 33 2.78 -16.75 53.55
C ARG A 33 1.76 -15.78 52.96
N MET A 34 0.49 -16.15 53.15
CA MET A 34 -0.67 -15.26 53.07
C MET A 34 -0.55 -14.18 54.15
N ALA A 35 -0.77 -12.93 53.77
CA ALA A 35 -1.17 -11.86 54.68
C ALA A 35 -2.45 -11.25 54.10
N GLU A 36 -3.54 -11.53 54.80
CA GLU A 36 -4.82 -10.84 54.68
C GLU A 36 -4.67 -9.44 55.29
N ASP A 37 -5.16 -8.41 54.60
CA ASP A 37 -5.85 -7.32 55.29
C ASP A 37 -6.87 -6.67 54.36
N GLU A 38 -8.01 -6.31 54.95
CA GLU A 38 -9.29 -5.99 54.33
C GLU A 38 -9.45 -4.50 53.99
N THR A 39 -10.59 -4.21 53.35
CA THR A 39 -11.35 -2.94 53.26
C THR A 39 -11.09 -2.01 52.07
N ALA A 40 -11.89 -2.21 51.02
CA ALA A 40 -12.32 -1.16 50.10
C ALA A 40 -13.84 -1.30 49.83
N PRO A 41 -14.59 -0.19 49.65
CA PRO A 41 -16.03 -0.17 49.74
C PRO A 41 -16.74 -0.60 48.44
N THR A 42 -17.93 -1.13 48.65
CA THR A 42 -18.92 -1.64 47.69
C THR A 42 -19.45 -0.56 46.75
N THR A 43 -19.23 -0.73 45.44
CA THR A 43 -20.04 -0.09 44.38
C THR A 43 -20.77 -1.14 43.56
N SER A 44 -22.08 -0.92 43.42
CA SER A 44 -23.08 -1.78 42.78
C SER A 44 -22.73 -2.15 41.34
N LYS A 45 -22.58 -3.45 41.07
CA LYS A 45 -22.54 -4.01 39.71
C LYS A 45 -23.95 -4.02 39.12
N LYS A 46 -24.13 -3.30 38.01
CA LYS A 46 -25.27 -3.44 37.10
C LYS A 46 -25.01 -4.66 36.23
N GLU A 47 -25.88 -5.67 36.30
CA GLU A 47 -25.79 -6.89 35.49
C GLU A 47 -25.93 -6.57 33.99
N ILE A 48 -24.94 -7.00 33.20
CA ILE A 48 -25.01 -7.05 31.75
C ILE A 48 -25.45 -8.48 31.39
N PRO A 49 -26.52 -8.69 30.58
CA PRO A 49 -26.97 -10.02 30.24
C PRO A 49 -25.94 -10.74 29.35
N LYS A 50 -25.56 -11.95 29.77
CA LYS A 50 -24.73 -12.88 28.99
C LYS A 50 -25.44 -13.22 27.66
N ARG A 51 -24.85 -12.82 26.53
CA ARG A 51 -25.18 -13.41 25.22
C ARG A 51 -24.47 -14.75 25.10
N THR A 52 -25.23 -15.84 25.12
CA THR A 52 -24.77 -17.17 24.75
C THR A 52 -24.61 -17.22 23.24
N ALA A 53 -23.38 -17.34 22.74
CA ALA A 53 -23.12 -17.61 21.34
C ALA A 53 -23.41 -19.10 21.07
N VAL A 54 -24.43 -19.38 20.26
CA VAL A 54 -24.71 -20.71 19.73
C VAL A 54 -23.98 -20.81 18.39
N ALA A 55 -22.99 -21.69 18.30
CA ALA A 55 -22.34 -22.02 17.04
C ALA A 55 -23.28 -22.91 16.20
N PRO A 56 -23.48 -22.64 14.89
CA PRO A 56 -24.21 -23.55 14.03
C PRO A 56 -23.31 -24.73 13.64
N THR A 57 -23.71 -25.94 14.06
CA THR A 57 -23.26 -27.20 13.47
C THR A 57 -23.84 -27.33 12.08
N MET A 58 -22.99 -27.31 11.04
CA MET A 58 -23.36 -27.76 9.70
C MET A 58 -23.15 -29.27 9.61
N GLU A 59 -24.21 -30.01 9.31
CA GLU A 59 -24.13 -31.42 8.90
C GLU A 59 -23.45 -31.52 7.52
N ALA A 60 -22.56 -32.50 7.38
CA ALA A 60 -21.88 -32.78 6.13
C ALA A 60 -22.79 -33.65 5.25
N ASP A 61 -23.41 -33.05 4.24
CA ASP A 61 -24.08 -33.80 3.18
C ASP A 61 -23.05 -34.35 2.18
N GLU A 62 -23.15 -35.65 1.94
CA GLU A 62 -22.30 -36.44 1.07
C GLU A 62 -22.54 -36.05 -0.42
N ILE A 63 -21.61 -35.29 -1.01
CA ILE A 63 -21.67 -34.93 -2.43
C ILE A 63 -21.26 -36.14 -3.27
N LYS A 64 -22.23 -36.75 -3.96
CA LYS A 64 -21.98 -37.76 -5.01
C LYS A 64 -21.54 -37.06 -6.30
N LEU A 65 -20.28 -37.25 -6.68
CA LEU A 65 -19.74 -36.86 -7.98
C LEU A 65 -20.26 -37.81 -9.07
N THR A 66 -20.98 -37.26 -10.06
CA THR A 66 -21.26 -37.95 -11.33
C THR A 66 -20.13 -37.72 -12.34
N PRO A 67 -19.81 -38.70 -13.21
CA PRO A 67 -18.74 -38.55 -14.20
C PRO A 67 -19.08 -37.49 -15.24
N VAL A 68 -18.10 -36.67 -15.59
CA VAL A 68 -18.18 -35.64 -16.62
C VAL A 68 -18.06 -36.30 -18.00
N GLU A 69 -19.05 -36.09 -18.86
CA GLU A 69 -18.98 -36.46 -20.28
C GLU A 69 -17.96 -35.56 -21.00
N THR A 70 -17.05 -36.20 -21.73
CA THR A 70 -16.06 -35.55 -22.60
C THR A 70 -16.74 -34.89 -23.78
N MET A 71 -16.64 -33.56 -23.88
CA MET A 71 -16.97 -32.81 -25.11
C MET A 71 -15.75 -32.75 -26.03
N GLU A 72 -15.92 -33.19 -27.29
CA GLU A 72 -14.95 -33.00 -28.36
C GLU A 72 -14.87 -31.51 -28.75
N GLU A 73 -13.67 -30.93 -28.64
CA GLU A 73 -13.37 -29.59 -29.18
C GLU A 73 -13.14 -29.63 -30.69
N LYS A 74 -13.78 -28.71 -31.41
CA LYS A 74 -13.42 -28.38 -32.81
C LYS A 74 -12.33 -27.30 -32.83
N PRO A 75 -11.36 -27.38 -33.75
CA PRO A 75 -10.25 -26.44 -33.79
C PRO A 75 -10.72 -25.09 -34.35
N VAL A 76 -10.54 -24.03 -33.57
CA VAL A 76 -10.64 -22.63 -34.02
C VAL A 76 -9.25 -22.16 -34.43
N THR A 77 -9.13 -21.72 -35.67
CA THR A 77 -7.90 -21.14 -36.23
C THR A 77 -7.79 -19.69 -35.76
N ALA A 78 -6.83 -19.41 -34.88
CA ALA A 78 -6.47 -18.07 -34.47
C ALA A 78 -5.39 -17.51 -35.42
N SER A 79 -5.68 -16.38 -36.04
CA SER A 79 -4.69 -15.57 -36.75
C SER A 79 -3.78 -14.87 -35.74
N GLU A 80 -2.49 -15.17 -35.79
CA GLU A 80 -1.45 -14.55 -34.99
C GLU A 80 -1.24 -13.08 -35.43
N GLU A 81 -1.78 -12.13 -34.68
CA GLU A 81 -1.20 -10.78 -34.63
C GLU A 81 -0.09 -10.78 -33.59
N LYS A 82 1.14 -10.62 -34.10
CA LYS A 82 2.38 -10.62 -33.34
C LYS A 82 2.48 -9.31 -32.56
N VAL A 83 2.14 -9.34 -31.28
CA VAL A 83 2.39 -8.24 -30.35
C VAL A 83 3.90 -8.05 -30.24
N GLU A 84 4.39 -6.86 -30.56
CA GLU A 84 5.80 -6.50 -30.45
C GLU A 84 6.25 -6.59 -28.99
N SER A 85 7.30 -7.38 -28.78
CA SER A 85 7.99 -7.59 -27.51
C SER A 85 8.61 -6.30 -26.97
N VAL A 86 8.26 -5.98 -25.71
CA VAL A 86 8.96 -5.17 -24.70
C VAL A 86 10.07 -4.25 -25.22
N SER A 87 9.77 -2.95 -25.26
CA SER A 87 10.77 -1.90 -25.44
C SER A 87 11.80 -1.95 -24.30
N ILE A 88 13.04 -2.33 -24.64
CA ILE A 88 14.19 -2.12 -23.77
C ILE A 88 14.25 -0.61 -23.48
N VAL A 89 14.11 -0.24 -22.21
CA VAL A 89 14.22 1.15 -21.78
C VAL A 89 15.60 1.66 -22.20
N ASP A 90 15.64 2.72 -23.01
CA ASP A 90 16.90 3.33 -23.42
C ASP A 90 17.46 4.12 -22.24
N GLU A 91 18.39 3.48 -21.53
CA GLU A 91 19.00 4.08 -20.33
C GLU A 91 19.83 5.34 -20.62
N ASN A 92 20.09 5.66 -21.90
CA ASN A 92 20.78 6.89 -22.30
C ASN A 92 19.84 8.10 -22.38
N LYS A 93 18.52 7.90 -22.34
CA LYS A 93 17.53 8.99 -22.33
C LYS A 93 17.23 9.45 -20.92
N THR A 94 17.11 10.76 -20.75
CA THR A 94 16.50 11.38 -19.57
C THR A 94 15.07 10.88 -19.38
N TYR A 95 14.54 10.94 -18.15
CA TYR A 95 13.15 10.51 -17.92
C TYR A 95 12.13 11.34 -18.69
N LEU A 96 12.41 12.63 -18.90
CA LEU A 96 11.55 13.49 -19.70
C LEU A 96 11.50 13.03 -21.17
N GLU A 97 12.65 12.70 -21.76
CA GLU A 97 12.74 12.15 -23.12
C GLU A 97 12.05 10.78 -23.25
N ARG A 98 12.08 9.95 -22.20
CA ARG A 98 11.36 8.66 -22.18
C ARG A 98 9.84 8.83 -22.24
N LEU A 99 9.33 9.94 -21.73
CA LEU A 99 7.90 10.26 -21.70
C LEU A 99 7.42 11.01 -22.94
N GLU A 100 8.31 11.35 -23.89
CA GLU A 100 7.92 12.01 -25.13
C GLU A 100 6.91 11.17 -25.93
N GLY A 101 5.81 11.83 -26.31
CA GLY A 101 4.70 11.22 -27.02
C GLY A 101 3.93 10.20 -26.18
N CYS A 102 4.20 10.10 -24.88
CA CYS A 102 3.37 9.35 -23.94
C CYS A 102 2.15 10.20 -23.59
N LYS A 103 0.97 9.61 -23.74
CA LYS A 103 -0.30 10.27 -23.43
C LYS A 103 -1.03 9.51 -22.33
N VAL A 104 -1.72 10.25 -21.49
CA VAL A 104 -2.64 9.74 -20.45
C VAL A 104 -3.97 10.46 -20.58
N THR A 105 -5.03 9.91 -20.00
CA THR A 105 -6.36 10.52 -20.09
C THR A 105 -6.64 11.35 -18.84
N SER A 106 -7.01 12.62 -19.01
CA SER A 106 -7.51 13.46 -17.90
C SER A 106 -8.83 12.92 -17.37
N VAL A 107 -8.91 12.74 -16.06
CA VAL A 107 -10.15 12.30 -15.41
C VAL A 107 -11.21 13.41 -15.37
N LYS A 108 -10.78 14.68 -15.45
CA LYS A 108 -11.66 15.86 -15.50
C LYS A 108 -12.28 16.06 -16.87
N SER A 109 -11.45 16.12 -17.92
CA SER A 109 -11.91 16.47 -19.29
C SER A 109 -12.14 15.27 -20.20
N ASN A 110 -11.65 14.09 -19.83
CA ASN A 110 -11.58 12.90 -20.70
C ASN A 110 -10.75 13.11 -21.98
N GLU A 111 -9.87 14.12 -21.98
CA GLU A 111 -8.96 14.41 -23.08
C GLU A 111 -7.58 13.76 -22.86
N GLU A 112 -6.90 13.44 -23.95
CA GLU A 112 -5.52 12.98 -23.90
C GLU A 112 -4.56 14.13 -23.56
N VAL A 113 -3.70 13.90 -22.58
CA VAL A 113 -2.64 14.83 -22.15
C VAL A 113 -1.29 14.19 -22.42
N GLU A 114 -0.44 14.87 -23.18
CA GLU A 114 0.92 14.43 -23.45
C GLU A 114 1.85 14.81 -22.29
N LEU A 115 2.55 13.82 -21.73
CA LEU A 115 3.24 13.95 -20.45
C LEU A 115 4.46 14.87 -20.49
N SER A 116 5.24 14.86 -21.58
CA SER A 116 6.41 15.74 -21.68
C SER A 116 6.02 17.22 -21.74
N SER A 117 4.87 17.52 -22.37
CA SER A 117 4.26 18.85 -22.41
C SER A 117 3.66 19.24 -21.07
N PHE A 118 2.97 18.30 -20.41
CA PHE A 118 2.44 18.50 -19.06
C PHE A 118 3.55 18.88 -18.07
N LEU A 119 4.64 18.13 -18.06
CA LEU A 119 5.78 18.36 -17.17
C LEU A 119 6.42 19.75 -17.36
N LYS A 120 6.38 20.30 -18.58
CA LYS A 120 6.89 21.65 -18.90
C LYS A 120 5.87 22.78 -18.68
N SER A 121 4.63 22.45 -18.32
CA SER A 121 3.53 23.43 -18.26
C SER A 121 3.42 24.15 -16.92
N GLY A 122 4.12 23.71 -15.88
CA GLY A 122 4.16 24.39 -14.59
C GLY A 122 4.89 25.74 -14.65
N SER A 123 4.58 26.64 -13.71
CA SER A 123 5.23 27.96 -13.65
C SER A 123 6.60 27.96 -12.95
N ASP A 124 6.85 26.97 -12.10
CA ASP A 124 8.15 26.73 -11.46
C ASP A 124 8.53 25.26 -11.57
N LYS A 125 8.06 24.39 -10.68
CA LYS A 125 8.27 22.94 -10.77
C LYS A 125 6.97 22.20 -11.04
N THR A 126 7.10 21.10 -11.78
CA THR A 126 6.01 20.15 -12.02
C THR A 126 6.42 18.79 -11.48
N MET A 127 5.55 18.19 -10.67
CA MET A 127 5.71 16.85 -10.16
C MET A 127 4.80 15.88 -10.91
N LEU A 128 5.28 14.67 -11.14
CA LEU A 128 4.52 13.57 -11.70
C LEU A 128 4.66 12.35 -10.79
N VAL A 129 3.52 11.84 -10.32
CA VAL A 129 3.42 10.56 -9.61
C VAL A 129 2.86 9.54 -10.58
N LEU A 130 3.66 8.53 -10.88
CA LEU A 130 3.26 7.34 -11.63
C LEU A 130 2.77 6.31 -10.60
N GLY A 131 1.47 6.35 -10.31
CA GLY A 131 0.83 5.40 -9.42
C GLY A 131 0.67 4.01 -10.05
N THR A 132 0.34 3.04 -9.21
CA THR A 132 -0.03 1.68 -9.61
C THR A 132 -1.56 1.58 -9.77
N TYR A 133 -2.15 0.38 -9.75
CA TYR A 133 -3.61 0.23 -9.82
C TYR A 133 -4.29 0.73 -8.54
N ALA A 134 -5.57 1.11 -8.63
CA ALA A 134 -6.21 1.91 -7.59
C ALA A 134 -6.34 1.22 -6.22
N SER A 135 -6.43 -0.11 -6.17
CA SER A 135 -6.47 -0.90 -4.92
C SER A 135 -5.10 -1.34 -4.39
N ASP A 136 -4.00 -0.90 -5.01
CA ASP A 136 -2.65 -1.28 -4.61
C ASP A 136 -2.12 -0.50 -3.39
N PHE A 137 -1.20 -1.10 -2.65
CA PHE A 137 -0.54 -0.43 -1.53
C PHE A 137 0.24 0.83 -1.97
N ASN A 138 0.94 0.81 -3.10
CA ASN A 138 1.75 1.95 -3.53
C ASN A 138 0.85 3.13 -3.94
N ALA A 139 -0.18 2.89 -4.75
CA ALA A 139 -1.13 3.93 -5.14
C ALA A 139 -1.80 4.59 -3.92
N ILE A 140 -2.27 3.78 -2.96
CA ILE A 140 -2.89 4.28 -1.73
C ILE A 140 -1.90 5.15 -0.93
N GLU A 141 -0.66 4.69 -0.72
CA GLU A 141 0.34 5.47 0.02
C GLU A 141 0.75 6.75 -0.70
N TYR A 142 0.86 6.73 -2.03
CA TYR A 142 1.14 7.92 -2.82
C TYR A 142 0.05 8.98 -2.62
N VAL A 143 -1.22 8.61 -2.68
CA VAL A 143 -2.35 9.53 -2.46
C VAL A 143 -2.35 10.07 -1.03
N GLN A 144 -2.12 9.22 -0.02
CA GLN A 144 -2.04 9.63 1.38
C GLN A 144 -0.90 10.62 1.64
N ARG A 145 0.30 10.33 1.10
CA ARG A 145 1.47 11.21 1.20
C ARG A 145 1.25 12.51 0.46
N LEU A 146 0.71 12.45 -0.75
CA LEU A 146 0.46 13.65 -1.55
C LEU A 146 -0.51 14.58 -0.85
N ARG A 147 -1.60 14.06 -0.27
CA ARG A 147 -2.55 14.87 0.52
C ARG A 147 -1.86 15.57 1.69
N TYR A 148 -1.04 14.83 2.45
CA TYR A 148 -0.36 15.37 3.63
C TYR A 148 0.68 16.43 3.26
N TYR A 149 1.51 16.14 2.25
CA TYR A 149 2.66 16.96 1.88
C TYR A 149 2.34 18.08 0.88
N LEU A 150 1.12 18.15 0.34
CA LEU A 150 0.73 19.14 -0.67
C LEU A 150 1.12 20.58 -0.29
N PRO A 151 0.84 21.08 0.94
CA PRO A 151 1.22 22.45 1.30
C PRO A 151 2.73 22.70 1.24
N GLN A 152 3.53 21.74 1.70
CA GLN A 152 5.00 21.86 1.73
C GLN A 152 5.60 21.74 0.34
N LEU A 153 5.02 20.90 -0.53
CA LEU A 153 5.41 20.81 -1.94
C LEU A 153 5.15 22.15 -2.65
N THR A 154 3.98 22.77 -2.43
CA THR A 154 3.66 24.07 -3.01
C THR A 154 4.56 25.18 -2.47
N GLU A 155 4.87 25.19 -1.17
CA GLU A 155 5.85 26.13 -0.58
C GLU A 155 7.24 25.99 -1.20
N LYS A 156 7.62 24.76 -1.58
CA LYS A 156 8.86 24.43 -2.31
C LYS A 156 8.81 24.68 -3.82
N GLY A 157 7.75 25.32 -4.32
CA GLY A 157 7.64 25.71 -5.73
C GLY A 157 7.09 24.62 -6.65
N VAL A 158 6.55 23.52 -6.12
CA VAL A 158 5.77 22.58 -6.94
C VAL A 158 4.40 23.19 -7.22
N THR A 159 4.28 23.78 -8.41
CA THR A 159 3.11 24.55 -8.84
C THR A 159 2.08 23.72 -9.59
N LYS A 160 2.46 22.51 -10.00
CA LYS A 160 1.62 21.60 -10.77
C LYS A 160 1.97 20.16 -10.44
N ILE A 161 0.96 19.31 -10.23
CA ILE A 161 1.17 17.90 -9.89
C ILE A 161 0.27 17.03 -10.75
N GLY A 162 0.84 16.05 -11.45
CA GLY A 162 0.08 15.00 -12.14
C GLY A 162 0.09 13.73 -11.31
N LEU A 163 -1.09 13.22 -10.96
CA LEU A 163 -1.26 11.90 -10.35
C LEU A 163 -1.84 10.97 -11.40
N ILE A 164 -1.04 10.03 -11.90
CA ILE A 164 -1.51 8.98 -12.83
C ILE A 164 -1.83 7.73 -12.02
N VAL A 165 -3.03 7.18 -12.21
CA VAL A 165 -3.44 5.89 -11.61
C VAL A 165 -3.66 4.88 -12.73
N ASN A 166 -3.13 3.66 -12.58
CA ASN A 166 -3.33 2.59 -13.57
C ASN A 166 -4.69 1.91 -13.38
N ALA A 167 -5.76 2.65 -13.67
CA ALA A 167 -7.13 2.20 -13.50
C ALA A 167 -8.07 2.98 -14.43
N GLU A 168 -9.35 2.62 -14.45
CA GLU A 168 -10.38 3.43 -15.08
C GLU A 168 -10.66 4.73 -14.30
N ALA A 169 -11.25 5.73 -14.98
CA ALA A 169 -11.51 7.05 -14.41
C ALA A 169 -12.31 6.99 -13.08
N ASP A 170 -13.34 6.15 -13.03
CA ASP A 170 -14.18 6.02 -11.83
C ASP A 170 -13.43 5.40 -10.65
N ALA A 171 -12.56 4.43 -10.91
CA ALA A 171 -11.70 3.82 -9.89
C ALA A 171 -10.69 4.83 -9.33
N ALA A 172 -10.09 5.66 -10.20
CA ALA A 172 -9.17 6.71 -9.80
C ALA A 172 -9.87 7.80 -8.96
N LYS A 173 -11.08 8.24 -9.37
CA LYS A 173 -11.90 9.19 -8.59
C LYS A 173 -12.24 8.61 -7.23
N LYS A 174 -12.72 7.37 -7.18
CA LYS A 174 -13.08 6.70 -5.92
C LYS A 174 -11.87 6.60 -4.98
N LEU A 175 -10.68 6.27 -5.48
CA LEU A 175 -9.47 6.23 -4.67
C LEU A 175 -9.17 7.59 -3.99
N VAL A 176 -9.17 8.68 -4.75
CA VAL A 176 -8.84 10.01 -4.19
C VAL A 176 -9.90 10.53 -3.23
N GLU A 177 -11.18 10.27 -3.49
CA GLU A 177 -12.31 10.60 -2.61
C GLU A 177 -12.24 9.82 -1.29
N MET A 178 -11.91 8.52 -1.37
CA MET A 178 -11.72 7.71 -0.17
C MET A 178 -10.59 8.31 0.69
N LEU A 179 -9.52 8.82 0.08
CA LEU A 179 -8.33 9.29 0.78
C LEU A 179 -8.29 10.80 1.07
N ASP A 180 -9.36 11.52 0.75
CA ASP A 180 -9.51 12.99 0.92
C ASP A 180 -8.43 13.81 0.17
N LEU A 181 -7.91 13.30 -0.94
CA LEU A 181 -7.00 14.09 -1.78
C LEU A 181 -7.82 14.95 -2.75
N PRO A 182 -7.82 16.30 -2.61
CA PRO A 182 -8.45 17.15 -3.61
C PRO A 182 -7.66 17.10 -4.92
N THR A 183 -8.37 16.89 -6.02
CA THR A 183 -7.86 16.89 -7.40
C THR A 183 -8.74 17.76 -8.29
N ASP A 184 -8.27 18.11 -9.47
CA ASP A 184 -9.01 18.89 -10.47
C ASP A 184 -10.34 18.24 -10.90
N ALA A 185 -10.44 16.92 -10.74
CA ALA A 185 -11.63 16.10 -10.98
C ALA A 185 -12.62 16.08 -9.79
N THR A 186 -12.21 16.51 -8.59
CA THR A 186 -13.04 16.50 -7.37
C THR A 186 -13.21 17.90 -6.76
N SER A 187 -12.40 18.88 -7.15
CA SER A 187 -12.40 20.27 -6.68
C SER A 187 -11.80 21.21 -7.73
N ASP A 188 -12.38 22.39 -7.94
CA ASP A 188 -11.95 23.32 -9.00
C ASP A 188 -10.61 24.01 -8.72
N ASP A 189 -10.23 24.17 -7.46
CA ASP A 189 -9.01 24.90 -7.04
C ASP A 189 -7.83 23.96 -6.71
N ALA A 190 -7.90 22.69 -7.09
CA ALA A 190 -6.88 21.71 -6.76
C ALA A 190 -5.63 21.82 -7.65
N VAL A 191 -4.46 21.74 -7.04
CA VAL A 191 -3.14 21.74 -7.73
C VAL A 191 -2.82 20.38 -8.37
N VAL A 192 -3.50 19.32 -7.93
CA VAL A 192 -3.30 17.95 -8.43
C VAL A 192 -4.25 17.69 -9.58
N GLU A 193 -3.71 17.47 -10.77
CA GLU A 193 -4.44 16.97 -11.93
C GLU A 193 -4.46 15.44 -11.90
N LEU A 194 -5.66 14.86 -11.95
CA LEU A 194 -5.86 13.41 -11.90
C LEU A 194 -5.91 12.83 -13.31
N PHE A 195 -5.06 11.84 -13.57
CA PHE A 195 -4.94 11.14 -14.83
C PHE A 195 -5.12 9.64 -14.66
N VAL A 196 -5.50 8.98 -15.74
CA VAL A 196 -5.55 7.52 -15.82
C VAL A 196 -4.72 6.98 -16.97
N ASP A 197 -4.13 5.81 -16.71
CA ASP A 197 -3.40 5.00 -17.69
C ASP A 197 -3.73 3.52 -17.44
N PRO A 198 -4.91 3.03 -17.87
CA PRO A 198 -5.40 1.68 -17.55
C PRO A 198 -4.44 0.55 -17.91
N ASN A 199 -3.49 0.80 -18.82
CA ASN A 199 -2.54 -0.18 -19.35
C ASN A 199 -1.10 0.01 -18.83
N GLY A 200 -0.88 1.00 -17.95
CA GLY A 200 0.42 1.29 -17.33
C GLY A 200 1.53 1.68 -18.32
N ILE A 201 1.16 2.21 -19.49
CA ILE A 201 2.08 2.57 -20.58
C ILE A 201 3.12 3.61 -20.12
N ALA A 202 2.69 4.64 -19.39
CA ALA A 202 3.54 5.72 -18.89
C ALA A 202 4.61 5.20 -17.93
N GLY A 203 4.22 4.33 -16.98
CA GLY A 203 5.17 3.69 -16.06
C GLY A 203 6.18 2.82 -16.79
N LYS A 204 5.75 2.01 -17.76
CA LYS A 204 6.64 1.16 -18.57
C LYS A 204 7.63 1.99 -19.39
N LYS A 205 7.17 3.07 -20.03
CA LYS A 205 8.03 4.01 -20.76
C LYS A 205 9.04 4.69 -19.84
N PHE A 206 8.62 5.11 -18.64
CA PHE A 206 9.51 5.67 -17.63
C PHE A 206 10.59 4.65 -17.19
N GLY A 207 10.24 3.37 -17.20
CA GLY A 207 11.11 2.26 -16.84
C GLY A 207 10.94 1.80 -15.40
N VAL A 208 9.71 1.87 -14.86
CA VAL A 208 9.36 1.27 -13.56
C VAL A 208 9.50 -0.25 -13.61
N GLY A 209 9.68 -0.88 -12.45
CA GLY A 209 9.71 -2.35 -12.37
C GLY A 209 8.36 -2.96 -12.75
N THR A 210 8.38 -4.04 -13.53
CA THR A 210 7.19 -4.79 -13.96
C THR A 210 6.92 -6.05 -13.11
N GLY A 211 7.72 -6.24 -12.05
CA GLY A 211 7.55 -7.29 -11.07
C GLY A 211 8.29 -8.59 -11.39
N TRP A 212 7.82 -9.70 -10.80
CA TRP A 212 8.43 -11.01 -10.94
C TRP A 212 7.82 -11.78 -12.11
N ARG A 213 8.66 -12.24 -13.03
CA ARG A 213 8.27 -12.96 -14.26
C ARG A 213 7.22 -12.19 -15.07
N PRO A 214 7.50 -10.92 -15.45
CA PRO A 214 6.53 -10.08 -16.15
C PRO A 214 6.06 -10.73 -17.46
N ASP A 215 6.99 -11.34 -18.21
CA ASP A 215 6.74 -11.93 -19.54
C ASP A 215 6.26 -13.40 -19.51
N ASP A 216 5.90 -13.93 -18.34
CA ASP A 216 5.38 -15.30 -18.22
C ASP A 216 3.86 -15.33 -18.37
N ASP A 217 3.38 -15.48 -19.60
CA ASP A 217 1.94 -15.48 -19.92
C ASP A 217 1.20 -16.72 -19.39
N GLU A 218 1.92 -17.80 -19.04
CA GLU A 218 1.33 -19.00 -18.45
C GLU A 218 1.02 -18.82 -16.95
N MET A 219 1.67 -17.85 -16.31
CA MET A 219 1.51 -17.59 -14.88
C MET A 219 0.44 -16.54 -14.62
N SER A 220 -0.54 -16.90 -13.78
CA SER A 220 -1.56 -15.98 -13.31
C SER A 220 -0.92 -14.70 -12.70
N PRO A 221 -1.41 -13.49 -13.05
CA PRO A 221 -0.94 -12.24 -12.47
C PRO A 221 -0.96 -12.24 -10.94
N TYR A 222 -1.93 -12.91 -10.32
CA TYR A 222 -2.03 -13.02 -8.87
C TYR A 222 -0.90 -13.83 -8.23
N VAL A 223 -0.41 -14.87 -8.94
CA VAL A 223 0.76 -15.65 -8.49
C VAL A 223 2.03 -14.81 -8.60
N LYS A 224 2.16 -14.01 -9.67
CA LYS A 224 3.26 -13.05 -9.84
C LYS A 224 3.26 -12.02 -8.70
N LEU A 225 2.10 -11.42 -8.40
CA LEU A 225 1.92 -10.49 -7.28
C LEU A 225 2.27 -11.15 -5.94
N PHE A 226 1.81 -12.38 -5.69
CA PHE A 226 2.17 -13.12 -4.49
C PHE A 226 3.69 -13.31 -4.37
N GLY A 227 4.38 -13.63 -5.47
CA GLY A 227 5.84 -13.68 -5.49
C GLY A 227 6.50 -12.34 -5.13
N MET A 228 5.96 -11.22 -5.60
CA MET A 228 6.45 -9.89 -5.23
C MET A 228 6.23 -9.53 -3.76
N LEU A 229 5.16 -10.00 -3.14
CA LEU A 229 4.94 -9.86 -1.69
C LEU A 229 6.02 -10.61 -0.88
N TRP A 230 6.62 -11.65 -1.47
CA TRP A 230 7.81 -12.34 -0.95
C TRP A 230 9.15 -11.72 -1.40
N GLY A 231 9.12 -10.56 -2.07
CA GLY A 231 10.30 -9.82 -2.50
C GLY A 231 10.90 -10.26 -3.84
N LEU A 232 10.27 -11.20 -4.56
CA LEU A 232 10.73 -11.60 -5.89
C LEU A 232 10.41 -10.49 -6.89
N GLY A 233 11.39 -10.07 -7.71
CA GLY A 233 11.21 -8.95 -8.67
C GLY A 233 10.92 -7.58 -8.05
N ALA A 234 10.85 -7.50 -6.71
CA ALA A 234 10.49 -6.33 -5.92
C ALA A 234 11.27 -6.37 -4.60
N TRP A 235 12.60 -6.28 -4.68
CA TRP A 235 13.52 -6.65 -3.60
C TRP A 235 13.31 -5.84 -2.31
N ALA A 236 12.79 -4.61 -2.42
CA ALA A 236 12.55 -3.74 -1.28
C ALA A 236 11.23 -4.00 -0.55
N THR A 237 10.37 -4.90 -1.05
CA THR A 237 9.06 -5.20 -0.45
C THR A 237 9.21 -5.69 0.99
N LEU A 238 9.99 -6.75 1.22
CA LEU A 238 10.17 -7.31 2.57
C LEU A 238 10.82 -6.32 3.54
N PRO A 239 11.91 -5.61 3.18
CA PRO A 239 12.44 -4.52 4.02
C PRO A 239 11.40 -3.45 4.37
N ALA A 240 10.57 -3.03 3.41
CA ALA A 240 9.57 -2.01 3.61
C ALA A 240 8.44 -2.47 4.54
N VAL A 241 7.99 -3.73 4.39
CA VAL A 241 6.98 -4.34 5.27
C VAL A 241 7.53 -4.51 6.68
N ILE A 242 8.70 -5.14 6.83
CA ILE A 242 9.37 -5.34 8.13
C ILE A 242 9.62 -4.00 8.83
N GLY A 243 10.08 -3.00 8.08
CA GLY A 243 10.30 -1.65 8.60
C GLY A 243 9.05 -0.99 9.18
N GLY A 244 7.86 -1.35 8.67
CA GLY A 244 6.60 -0.88 9.22
C GLY A 244 6.22 -1.52 10.56
N TYR A 245 6.66 -2.75 10.82
CA TYR A 245 6.48 -3.40 12.12
C TYR A 245 7.52 -2.92 13.15
N ILE A 246 8.76 -2.70 12.72
CA ILE A 246 9.87 -2.31 13.61
C ILE A 246 9.85 -0.82 13.95
N GLY A 247 9.41 0.06 13.05
CA GLY A 247 9.54 1.51 13.23
C GLY A 247 10.90 2.06 12.77
N ASN A 248 11.23 3.29 13.14
CA ASN A 248 12.53 3.94 12.93
C ASN A 248 12.76 5.02 14.00
N PRO A 249 13.82 4.93 14.82
CA PRO A 249 14.10 5.92 15.86
C PRO A 249 14.65 7.24 15.34
N PHE A 250 15.13 7.30 14.09
CA PHE A 250 15.88 8.45 13.56
C PHE A 250 15.17 9.19 12.42
N TYR A 251 14.11 8.61 11.88
CA TYR A 251 13.43 9.14 10.70
C TYR A 251 11.92 9.09 10.87
N GLY A 252 11.32 10.26 11.01
CA GLY A 252 9.87 10.42 11.20
C GLY A 252 9.12 10.39 9.89
N GLN A 253 7.87 9.97 9.97
CA GLN A 253 6.92 9.92 8.86
C GLN A 253 5.54 10.37 9.36
N PRO A 254 5.37 11.66 9.67
CA PRO A 254 4.18 12.17 10.36
C PRO A 254 2.88 12.00 9.57
N TRP A 255 2.98 11.86 8.23
CA TRP A 255 1.86 11.53 7.36
C TRP A 255 1.11 10.24 7.77
N ILE A 256 1.77 9.32 8.49
CA ILE A 256 1.17 8.05 8.92
C ILE A 256 0.08 8.30 9.99
N GLU A 257 0.38 9.14 10.98
CA GLU A 257 -0.57 9.50 12.05
C GLU A 257 -1.77 10.23 11.47
N ASP A 258 -1.52 11.16 10.54
CA ASP A 258 -2.56 11.89 9.83
C ASP A 258 -3.43 10.97 8.94
N ALA A 259 -2.83 10.05 8.19
CA ALA A 259 -3.57 9.09 7.37
C ALA A 259 -4.44 8.13 8.21
N LEU A 260 -3.93 7.66 9.35
CA LEU A 260 -4.72 6.88 10.33
C LEU A 260 -5.91 7.67 10.86
N ALA A 261 -5.72 8.95 11.19
CA ALA A 261 -6.79 9.82 11.66
C ALA A 261 -7.88 10.01 10.60
N VAL A 262 -7.49 10.25 9.34
CA VAL A 262 -8.43 10.31 8.21
C VAL A 262 -9.22 9.01 8.06
N GLY A 263 -8.54 7.86 8.14
CA GLY A 263 -9.20 6.57 8.09
C GLY A 263 -10.20 6.35 9.23
N GLN A 264 -9.82 6.70 10.46
CA GLN A 264 -10.70 6.62 11.64
C GLN A 264 -11.94 7.50 11.50
N LYS A 265 -11.81 8.74 11.01
CA LYS A 265 -12.95 9.63 10.75
C LYS A 265 -13.94 9.04 9.73
N LYS A 266 -13.43 8.25 8.79
CA LYS A 266 -14.23 7.53 7.79
C LYS A 266 -14.70 6.14 8.27
N GLY A 267 -14.47 5.78 9.53
CA GLY A 267 -14.89 4.51 10.11
C GLY A 267 -14.10 3.29 9.61
N ARG A 268 -12.84 3.48 9.18
CA ARG A 268 -11.99 2.36 8.75
C ARG A 268 -11.40 1.61 9.93
N TRP A 269 -11.37 0.29 9.82
CA TRP A 269 -10.77 -0.61 10.79
C TRP A 269 -9.30 -0.91 10.45
N PRO A 270 -8.38 -0.95 11.43
CA PRO A 270 -8.60 -0.69 12.85
C PRO A 270 -8.80 0.79 13.16
N ASP A 271 -9.77 1.07 14.02
CA ASP A 271 -10.22 2.41 14.41
C ASP A 271 -9.90 2.76 15.88
N THR A 272 -9.02 1.97 16.51
CA THR A 272 -8.66 2.14 17.92
C THR A 272 -7.25 2.67 18.13
N ALA A 273 -6.51 2.94 17.05
CA ALA A 273 -5.09 3.32 17.08
C ALA A 273 -4.86 4.72 17.67
N LEU A 274 -5.75 5.65 17.38
CA LEU A 274 -5.72 7.03 17.87
C LEU A 274 -6.97 7.35 18.69
N GLU A 275 -6.87 8.33 19.59
CA GLU A 275 -8.02 8.99 20.20
C GLU A 275 -8.14 10.37 19.59
N LEU A 276 -9.31 10.66 19.03
CA LEU A 276 -9.61 11.92 18.35
C LEU A 276 -10.52 12.78 19.24
N ASP A 277 -10.34 14.11 19.22
CA ASP A 277 -11.30 15.04 19.82
C ASP A 277 -12.57 15.22 18.96
N ASP A 278 -13.52 16.02 19.44
CA ASP A 278 -14.77 16.33 18.72
C ASP A 278 -14.55 17.04 17.37
N SER A 279 -13.37 17.63 17.15
CA SER A 279 -12.96 18.25 15.89
C SER A 279 -12.20 17.27 14.98
N GLY A 280 -11.98 16.04 15.44
CA GLY A 280 -11.21 15.02 14.73
C GLY A 280 -9.70 15.20 14.80
N ASN A 281 -9.17 16.04 15.69
CA ASN A 281 -7.72 16.15 15.88
C ASN A 281 -7.21 15.00 16.74
N VAL A 282 -5.99 14.55 16.48
CA VAL A 282 -5.35 13.48 17.27
C VAL A 282 -4.96 14.02 18.64
N VAL A 283 -5.60 13.50 19.69
CA VAL A 283 -5.28 13.83 21.10
C VAL A 283 -4.32 12.80 21.67
N VAL A 284 -4.56 11.53 21.39
CA VAL A 284 -3.70 10.42 21.82
C VAL A 284 -3.34 9.58 20.62
N ASN A 285 -2.06 9.26 20.49
CA ASN A 285 -1.59 8.21 19.61
C ASN A 285 -1.07 7.07 20.49
N LYS A 286 -1.76 5.92 20.49
CA LYS A 286 -1.44 4.80 21.40
C LYS A 286 -0.09 4.16 21.11
N PHE A 287 0.48 4.34 19.91
CA PHE A 287 1.84 3.90 19.63
C PHE A 287 2.89 4.69 20.44
N LYS A 288 2.56 5.91 20.94
CA LYS A 288 3.41 6.67 21.87
C LYS A 288 3.49 6.03 23.26
N GLU A 289 2.56 5.15 23.60
CA GLU A 289 2.49 4.48 24.91
C GLU A 289 3.33 3.19 24.96
N LEU A 290 3.90 2.77 23.81
CA LEU A 290 4.74 1.59 23.74
C LEU A 290 6.02 1.77 24.59
N PRO A 291 6.32 0.85 25.53
CA PRO A 291 7.52 0.94 26.35
C PRO A 291 8.79 0.99 25.48
N TYR A 292 9.73 1.88 25.83
CA TYR A 292 11.04 2.07 25.19
C TYR A 292 11.06 2.63 23.76
N VAL A 293 10.00 2.43 22.99
CA VAL A 293 9.94 2.73 21.55
C VAL A 293 8.87 3.73 21.16
N GLY A 294 8.02 4.15 22.11
CA GLY A 294 6.98 5.16 21.87
C GLY A 294 7.53 6.57 21.57
N SER A 295 8.80 6.84 21.90
CA SER A 295 9.49 8.10 21.58
C SER A 295 10.26 8.05 20.25
N TRP A 296 10.17 6.95 19.50
CA TRP A 296 10.81 6.88 18.18
C TRP A 296 10.10 7.79 17.18
N GLU A 297 10.86 8.40 16.28
CA GLU A 297 10.34 9.29 15.23
C GLU A 297 9.27 8.61 14.35
N ARG A 298 9.48 7.33 14.02
CA ARG A 298 8.46 6.43 13.47
C ARG A 298 8.28 5.26 14.43
N ARG A 299 7.07 5.10 14.95
CA ARG A 299 6.81 4.15 16.03
C ARG A 299 6.62 2.73 15.48
N PRO A 300 6.98 1.68 16.24
CA PRO A 300 6.70 0.31 15.84
C PRO A 300 5.20 0.08 15.65
N LEU A 301 4.86 -0.81 14.71
CA LEU A 301 3.49 -1.21 14.34
C LEU A 301 2.62 -0.11 13.72
N GLU A 302 2.99 1.16 13.80
CA GLU A 302 2.15 2.27 13.35
C GLU A 302 1.90 2.22 11.84
N LEU A 303 2.95 2.13 11.03
CA LEU A 303 2.84 2.00 9.57
C LEU A 303 2.17 0.68 9.16
N ALA A 304 2.49 -0.41 9.87
CA ALA A 304 1.85 -1.71 9.61
C ALA A 304 0.33 -1.65 9.87
N THR A 305 -0.10 -0.91 10.90
CA THR A 305 -1.50 -0.71 11.24
C THR A 305 -2.21 0.12 10.16
N LEU A 306 -1.58 1.18 9.66
CA LEU A 306 -2.11 1.95 8.53
C LEU A 306 -2.28 1.07 7.28
N ARG A 307 -1.28 0.25 6.95
CA ARG A 307 -1.35 -0.67 5.80
C ARG A 307 -2.44 -1.72 5.97
N LEU A 308 -2.61 -2.25 7.18
CA LEU A 308 -3.73 -3.14 7.49
C LEU A 308 -5.08 -2.43 7.28
N GLN A 309 -5.19 -1.18 7.74
CA GLN A 309 -6.40 -0.36 7.56
C GLN A 309 -6.71 -0.15 6.07
N ASN A 310 -5.70 0.24 5.29
CA ASN A 310 -5.80 0.43 3.85
C ASN A 310 -6.22 -0.88 3.15
N MET A 311 -5.58 -2.00 3.46
CA MET A 311 -5.88 -3.30 2.85
C MET A 311 -7.32 -3.73 3.10
N MET A 312 -7.79 -3.62 4.34
CA MET A 312 -9.13 -4.08 4.71
C MET A 312 -10.22 -3.18 4.14
N ASP A 313 -10.09 -1.87 4.32
CA ASP A 313 -11.19 -0.93 4.04
C ASP A 313 -11.15 -0.28 2.66
N ILE A 314 -9.99 -0.26 2.01
CA ILE A 314 -9.84 0.27 0.65
C ILE A 314 -9.76 -0.88 -0.32
N SER A 315 -8.71 -1.70 -0.25
CA SER A 315 -8.44 -2.72 -1.26
C SER A 315 -9.48 -3.84 -1.27
N ILE A 316 -9.70 -4.53 -0.14
CA ILE A 316 -10.56 -5.74 -0.10
C ILE A 316 -12.05 -5.37 -0.23
N LYS A 317 -12.53 -4.39 0.55
CA LYS A 317 -13.96 -4.00 0.53
C LYS A 317 -14.42 -3.40 -0.80
N ASN A 318 -13.52 -2.80 -1.58
CA ASN A 318 -13.86 -2.12 -2.84
C ASN A 318 -13.17 -2.77 -4.05
N TRP A 319 -12.72 -4.02 -3.94
CA TRP A 319 -11.95 -4.69 -4.99
C TRP A 319 -12.67 -4.65 -6.35
N ASN A 320 -13.99 -4.81 -6.35
CA ASN A 320 -14.79 -4.79 -7.58
C ASN A 320 -14.78 -3.43 -8.31
N GLU A 321 -14.54 -2.34 -7.60
CA GLU A 321 -14.56 -0.98 -8.14
C GLU A 321 -13.15 -0.40 -8.35
N LEU A 322 -12.16 -0.89 -7.59
CA LEU A 322 -10.78 -0.37 -7.60
C LEU A 322 -9.78 -1.33 -8.26
N GLY A 323 -10.15 -2.59 -8.44
CA GLY A 323 -9.30 -3.60 -9.06
C GLY A 323 -9.07 -3.35 -10.55
N PRO A 324 -7.95 -3.85 -11.11
CA PRO A 324 -7.70 -3.75 -12.54
C PRO A 324 -8.71 -4.55 -13.36
N THR A 325 -9.01 -4.06 -14.57
CA THR A 325 -9.81 -4.79 -15.56
C THR A 325 -9.06 -6.02 -16.08
N GLU A 326 -9.75 -6.93 -16.77
CA GLU A 326 -9.10 -8.09 -17.38
C GLU A 326 -8.04 -7.70 -18.42
N GLU A 327 -8.27 -6.61 -19.16
CA GLU A 327 -7.31 -6.06 -20.11
C GLU A 327 -6.07 -5.53 -19.39
N ALA A 328 -6.25 -4.75 -18.32
CA ALA A 328 -5.16 -4.27 -17.49
C ALA A 328 -4.34 -5.43 -16.86
N LEU A 329 -5.02 -6.50 -16.43
CA LEU A 329 -4.37 -7.72 -15.93
C LEU A 329 -3.50 -8.38 -16.99
N LYS A 330 -4.00 -8.52 -18.22
CA LYS A 330 -3.22 -9.05 -19.37
C LYS A 330 -2.03 -8.16 -19.69
N ASN A 331 -2.17 -6.86 -19.52
CA ASN A 331 -1.09 -5.89 -19.70
C ASN A 331 -0.11 -5.82 -18.51
N GLY A 332 -0.21 -6.72 -17.51
CA GLY A 332 0.75 -6.81 -16.42
C GLY A 332 0.66 -5.67 -15.40
N VAL A 333 -0.45 -4.93 -15.37
CA VAL A 333 -0.64 -3.77 -14.48
C VAL A 333 -0.60 -4.16 -13.00
N LEU A 334 -1.06 -5.36 -12.66
CA LEU A 334 -1.12 -5.85 -11.27
C LEU A 334 0.26 -5.92 -10.59
N THR A 335 1.33 -6.13 -11.36
CA THR A 335 2.70 -6.28 -10.84
C THR A 335 3.59 -5.09 -11.18
N GLN A 336 3.05 -4.10 -11.89
CA GLN A 336 3.77 -2.87 -12.22
C GLN A 336 3.95 -2.01 -10.96
N LEU A 337 5.16 -1.52 -10.75
CA LEU A 337 5.52 -0.63 -9.65
C LEU A 337 5.37 0.84 -10.05
N GLY A 338 5.44 1.74 -9.07
CA GLY A 338 5.28 3.18 -9.28
C GLY A 338 6.58 3.95 -9.43
N ALA A 339 6.44 5.26 -9.57
CA ALA A 339 7.55 6.21 -9.64
C ALA A 339 7.12 7.63 -9.26
N THR A 340 8.11 8.48 -8.99
CA THR A 340 7.94 9.93 -8.81
C THR A 340 9.01 10.66 -9.60
N LEU A 341 8.63 11.74 -10.26
CA LEU A 341 9.52 12.65 -10.97
C LEU A 341 9.17 14.09 -10.59
N VAL A 342 10.17 14.93 -10.37
CA VAL A 342 10.00 16.39 -10.28
C VAL A 342 10.95 17.03 -11.28
N ILE A 343 10.43 17.91 -12.13
CA ILE A 343 11.24 18.70 -13.05
C ILE A 343 11.08 20.19 -12.79
N ASP A 344 12.17 20.93 -13.01
CA ASP A 344 12.09 22.38 -13.17
C ASP A 344 11.47 22.67 -14.54
N SER A 345 10.33 23.36 -14.54
CA SER A 345 9.55 23.59 -15.76
C SER A 345 10.22 24.62 -16.70
N LYS A 346 11.16 25.44 -16.19
CA LYS A 346 11.88 26.44 -17.00
C LYS A 346 13.11 25.85 -17.67
N THR A 347 13.89 25.06 -16.92
CA THR A 347 15.12 24.45 -17.46
C THR A 347 14.87 23.07 -18.08
N SER A 348 13.73 22.44 -17.78
CA SER A 348 13.45 21.03 -18.09
C SER A 348 14.44 20.05 -17.44
N GLU A 349 15.19 20.50 -16.42
CA GLU A 349 16.10 19.65 -15.66
C GLU A 349 15.36 18.85 -14.57
N GLU A 350 15.85 17.65 -14.31
CA GLU A 350 15.35 16.81 -13.23
C GLU A 350 15.80 17.37 -11.87
N ALA A 351 14.84 17.68 -11.00
CA ALA A 351 15.09 18.04 -9.61
C ALA A 351 15.08 16.81 -8.69
N PHE A 352 14.25 15.81 -9.00
CA PHE A 352 14.14 14.57 -8.25
C PHE A 352 13.57 13.45 -9.13
N SER A 353 14.07 12.23 -8.97
CA SER A 353 13.43 11.03 -9.52
C SER A 353 13.52 9.84 -8.55
N TRP A 354 12.50 9.00 -8.60
CA TRP A 354 12.44 7.75 -7.85
C TRP A 354 11.65 6.71 -8.64
N ARG A 355 12.20 5.50 -8.75
CA ARG A 355 11.48 4.30 -9.20
C ARG A 355 11.27 3.41 -8.00
N ASP A 356 10.04 2.99 -7.76
CA ASP A 356 9.73 2.13 -6.62
C ASP A 356 10.49 0.81 -6.74
N PRO A 357 11.33 0.44 -5.76
CA PRO A 357 12.07 -0.83 -5.77
C PRO A 357 11.22 -2.01 -5.26
N GLY A 358 9.98 -1.77 -4.83
CA GLY A 358 9.05 -2.81 -4.43
C GLY A 358 7.69 -2.30 -3.95
N ILE A 359 6.85 -3.24 -3.55
CA ILE A 359 5.55 -2.96 -2.95
C ILE A 359 5.80 -2.34 -1.56
N CYS A 360 5.00 -1.36 -1.16
CA CYS A 360 5.16 -0.59 0.06
C CYS A 360 6.47 0.23 0.14
N ALA A 361 7.21 0.37 -0.96
CA ALA A 361 8.48 1.08 -1.05
C ALA A 361 8.40 2.31 -1.98
N VAL A 362 7.37 3.13 -1.78
CA VAL A 362 7.14 4.36 -2.55
C VAL A 362 8.17 5.45 -2.25
N ALA A 363 8.26 6.45 -3.12
CA ALA A 363 9.09 7.63 -2.88
C ALA A 363 8.77 8.26 -1.52
N ASN A 364 9.82 8.62 -0.79
CA ASN A 364 9.68 9.27 0.51
C ASN A 364 9.61 10.78 0.31
N PHE A 365 8.47 11.40 0.59
CA PHE A 365 8.20 12.80 0.23
C PHE A 365 9.05 13.79 1.04
N GLU A 366 9.49 13.37 2.22
CA GLU A 366 10.49 14.07 3.02
C GLU A 366 11.85 14.16 2.29
N ASP A 367 12.19 13.18 1.45
CA ASP A 367 13.40 13.22 0.63
C ASP A 367 13.17 14.00 -0.67
N VAL A 368 11.95 13.97 -1.23
CA VAL A 368 11.53 14.89 -2.30
C VAL A 368 11.72 16.34 -1.83
N LEU A 369 11.14 16.71 -0.68
CA LEU A 369 11.22 18.06 -0.11
C LEU A 369 12.64 18.53 0.23
N LYS A 370 13.58 17.62 0.46
CA LYS A 370 15.00 17.95 0.66
C LYS A 370 15.73 18.20 -0.65
N ALA A 371 15.30 17.58 -1.74
CA ALA A 371 15.86 17.75 -3.06
C ALA A 371 15.38 19.06 -3.74
N LEU A 372 14.21 19.56 -3.35
CA LEU A 372 13.66 20.86 -3.78
C LEU A 372 14.13 22.01 -2.88
#